data_AF-A0A7Y3MPU4-F1
#
_entry.id   AF-A0A7Y3MPU4-F1
#
_cell.length_a   1.000
_cell.length_b   1.000
_cell.length_c   1.000
_cell.angle_alpha   90.00
_cell.angle_beta   90.00
_cell.angle_gamma   90.00
#
_symmetry.space_group_name_H-M   'P 1'
#
loop_
_entity.id
_entity.type
_entity.pdbx_description
1 polymer ?
#
loop_
_entity_poly.entity_id
_entity_poly.type
_entity_poly.pdbx_seq_one_letter_code
_entity_poly.pdbx_strand_id
1 'polypeptide(L)' 'MENPFKKIGHPPKEAPKDLKKKVMDDVSAFKFFVEAVSLFSVNYGQAVESFFKKRKQNSNHKPTNK' A
#
# COMPACT_ATOMS: atom_id res chain seq x y z
N MET A 1 17.91 30.58 -30.88
CA MET A 1 16.51 30.38 -30.48
C MET A 1 16.48 30.12 -28.99
N GLU A 2 15.76 30.92 -28.23
CA GLU A 2 15.72 30.81 -26.77
C GLU A 2 14.59 29.84 -26.35
N ASN A 3 14.90 28.87 -25.49
CA ASN A 3 13.99 27.78 -25.15
C ASN A 3 12.75 28.30 -24.38
N PRO A 4 11.53 28.11 -24.89
CA PRO A 4 10.29 28.61 -24.28
C PRO A 4 9.91 27.89 -22.98
N PHE A 5 10.42 26.67 -22.73
CA PHE A 5 10.19 25.91 -21.51
C PHE A 5 10.92 26.50 -20.29
N LYS A 6 11.98 27.30 -20.51
CA LYS A 6 12.74 27.96 -19.42
C LYS A 6 11.93 29.02 -18.66
N LYS A 7 10.77 29.41 -19.17
CA LYS A 7 9.86 30.39 -18.55
C LYS A 7 8.69 29.72 -17.83
N ILE A 8 8.49 28.41 -18.00
CA ILE A 8 7.40 27.69 -17.36
C ILE A 8 7.82 27.36 -15.93
N GLY A 9 7.08 27.87 -14.94
CA GLY A 9 7.36 27.61 -13.52
C GLY A 9 8.39 28.54 -12.86
N HIS A 10 8.83 29.59 -13.54
CA HIS A 10 9.71 30.62 -12.98
C HIS A 10 9.01 31.99 -12.90
N PRO A 11 9.02 32.66 -11.73
CA PRO A 11 9.52 32.18 -10.44
C PRO A 11 8.66 31.02 -9.89
N PRO A 12 9.21 30.15 -9.04
CA PRO A 12 8.44 29.11 -8.37
C PRO A 12 7.30 29.76 -7.60
N LYS A 13 6.09 29.69 -8.14
CA LYS A 13 4.89 30.20 -7.45
C LYS A 13 4.47 29.11 -6.47
N GLU A 14 4.32 29.48 -5.21
CA GLU A 14 3.74 28.57 -4.23
C GLU A 14 2.36 28.13 -4.70
N ALA A 15 2.08 26.83 -4.57
CA ALA A 15 0.76 26.31 -4.87
C ALA A 15 -0.29 27.04 -4.02
N PRO A 16 -1.48 27.35 -4.56
CA PRO A 16 -2.58 27.88 -3.77
C PRO A 16 -2.79 27.06 -2.50
N LYS A 17 -3.01 27.74 -1.37
CA LYS A 17 -3.06 27.12 -0.03
C LYS A 17 -4.06 25.96 0.03
N ASP A 18 -5.20 26.11 -0.65
CA ASP A 18 -6.25 25.08 -0.71
C ASP A 18 -5.79 23.83 -1.47
N LEU A 19 -5.07 24.01 -2.58
CA LEU A 19 -4.56 22.89 -3.37
C LEU A 19 -3.43 22.17 -2.63
N LYS A 20 -2.53 22.93 -1.98
CA LYS A 20 -1.46 22.36 -1.15
C LYS A 20 -2.03 21.52 0.00
N LYS A 21 -3.07 22.04 0.67
CA LYS A 21 -3.75 21.33 1.76
C LYS A 21 -4.36 20.03 1.27
N LYS A 22 -5.16 20.08 0.19
CA LYS A 22 -5.80 18.89 -0.38
C LYS A 22 -4.79 17.80 -0.76
N VAL A 23 -3.69 18.18 -1.42
CA VAL A 23 -2.65 17.22 -1.81
C VAL A 23 -1.95 16.63 -0.58
N MET A 24 -1.67 17.41 0.46
CA MET A 24 -1.09 16.86 1.70
C MET A 24 -2.05 15.95 2.45
N ASP A 25 -3.34 16.28 2.48
CA ASP A 25 -4.38 15.43 3.08
C ASP A 25 -4.43 14.07 2.37
N ASP A 26 -4.45 14.04 1.03
CA ASP A 26 -4.46 12.81 0.24
C ASP A 26 -3.18 11.98 0.44
N VAL A 27 -2.01 12.63 0.47
CA VAL A 27 -0.72 11.97 0.73
C VAL A 27 -0.69 11.36 2.13
N SER A 28 -1.21 12.06 3.14
CA SER A 28 -1.25 11.57 4.52
C SER A 28 -2.15 10.35 4.66
N ALA A 29 -3.32 10.35 3.99
CA ALA A 29 -4.22 9.22 3.98
C ALA A 29 -3.56 7.99 3.33
N PHE A 30 -2.95 8.18 2.15
CA PHE A 30 -2.23 7.09 1.48
C PHE A 30 -1.08 6.54 2.33
N LYS A 31 -0.28 7.42 2.95
CA LYS A 31 0.84 7.02 3.83
C LYS A 31 0.35 6.21 5.02
N PHE A 32 -0.74 6.65 5.65
CA PHE A 32 -1.40 5.90 6.71
C PHE A 32 -1.85 4.50 6.25
N PHE A 33 -2.48 4.41 5.07
CA PHE A 33 -2.89 3.12 4.51
C PHE A 33 -1.71 2.21 4.22
N VAL A 34 -0.63 2.73 3.64
CA VAL A 34 0.60 1.96 3.38
C VAL A 34 1.20 1.45 4.68
N GLU A 35 1.24 2.27 5.73
CA GLU A 35 1.76 1.86 7.04
C GLU A 35 0.86 0.80 7.68
N ALA A 36 -0.46 0.97 7.68
CA ALA A 36 -1.40 -0.03 8.17
C ALA A 36 -1.29 -1.36 7.40
N VAL A 37 -1.26 -1.30 6.07
CA VAL A 37 -1.05 -2.47 5.23
C VAL A 37 0.30 -3.09 5.56
N SER A 38 1.39 -2.35 5.68
CA SER A 38 2.70 -2.93 6.01
C SER A 38 2.74 -3.62 7.39
N LEU A 39 2.04 -3.07 8.38
CA LEU A 39 1.99 -3.64 9.72
C LEU A 39 1.21 -4.95 9.77
N PHE A 40 0.10 -5.03 9.02
CA PHE A 40 -0.78 -6.20 9.07
C PHE A 40 -0.50 -7.22 7.95
N SER A 41 -0.11 -6.81 6.75
CA SER A 41 -0.14 -7.66 5.55
C SER A 41 1.16 -8.42 5.21
N VAL A 42 2.32 -8.02 5.76
CA VAL A 42 3.62 -8.66 5.44
C VAL A 42 3.61 -10.17 5.73
N ASN A 43 2.71 -10.64 6.59
CA ASN A 43 2.53 -12.06 6.89
C ASN A 43 1.20 -12.67 6.39
N TYR A 44 0.27 -11.91 5.79
CA TYR A 44 -1.06 -12.45 5.48
C TYR A 44 -1.01 -13.54 4.39
N GLY A 45 -0.19 -13.38 3.34
CA GLY A 45 -0.09 -14.39 2.28
C GLY A 45 0.34 -15.76 2.81
N GLN A 46 1.44 -15.80 3.57
CA GLN A 46 1.97 -17.02 4.17
C GLN A 46 1.07 -17.56 5.30
N ALA A 47 0.44 -16.68 6.09
CA ALA A 47 -0.47 -17.09 7.16
C ALA A 47 -1.77 -17.71 6.60
N VAL A 48 -2.34 -17.11 5.55
CA VAL A 48 -3.53 -17.63 4.87
C VAL A 48 -3.21 -18.96 4.18
N GLU A 49 -2.09 -19.05 3.46
CA GLU A 49 -1.64 -20.30 2.84
C GLU A 49 -1.44 -21.41 3.89
N SER A 50 -0.77 -21.10 5.00
CA SER A 50 -0.56 -22.04 6.11
C SER A 50 -1.87 -22.47 6.75
N PHE A 51 -2.82 -21.56 6.92
CA PHE A 51 -4.15 -21.86 7.46
C PHE A 51 -4.95 -22.80 6.55
N PHE A 52 -4.99 -22.53 5.24
CA PHE A 52 -5.66 -23.40 4.27
C PHE A 52 -4.96 -24.77 4.12
N LYS A 53 -3.62 -24.82 4.13
CA LYS A 53 -2.85 -26.08 4.12
C LYS A 53 -3.15 -26.92 5.36
N LYS A 54 -3.19 -26.31 6.55
CA LYS A 54 -3.51 -27.00 7.83
C LYS A 54 -4.92 -27.58 7.81
N ARG A 55 -5.90 -26.85 7.26
CA ARG A 55 -7.28 -27.35 7.08
C ARG A 55 -7.36 -28.54 6.13
N LYS A 56 -6.62 -28.53 5.03
CA LYS A 56 -6.56 -29.62 4.04
C LYS A 56 -5.82 -30.87 4.57
N GLN A 57 -4.78 -30.69 5.39
CA GLN A 57 -4.10 -31.82 6.02
C GLN A 57 -4.99 -32.54 7.05
N ASN A 58 -5.80 -31.79 7.81
CA ASN A 58 -6.72 -32.38 8.77
C ASN A 58 -7.85 -33.20 8.12
N SER A 59 -8.25 -32.94 6.87
CA SER A 59 -9.25 -33.76 6.17
C SER A 59 -8.69 -35.05 5.57
N ASN A 60 -7.37 -35.19 5.46
CA ASN A 60 -6.71 -36.38 4.89
C ASN A 60 -6.17 -37.34 5.96
N HIS A 61 -6.34 -37.05 7.26
CA HIS A 61 -6.03 -38.00 8.33
C HIS A 61 -7.13 -39.07 8.38
N LYS A 62 -7.03 -40.06 7.48
CA LYS A 62 -7.75 -41.32 7.64
C LYS A 62 -7.19 -41.99 8.90
N PRO A 63 -8.00 -42.33 9.91
CA PRO A 63 -7.52 -43.08 11.06
C PRO A 63 -7.00 -44.43 10.55
N THR A 64 -5.70 -44.61 10.56
CA THR A 64 -5.10 -45.94 10.42
C THR A 64 -5.36 -46.67 11.73
N ASN A 65 -6.48 -47.38 11.79
CA ASN A 65 -6.67 -48.43 12.78
C ASN A 65 -5.55 -49.46 12.56
N LYS A 66 -4.64 -49.55 13.53
CA LYS A 66 -3.82 -50.73 13.79
C LYS A 66 -4.42 -51.45 14.99
#